data_AF-A0A7Y0BIP0-F1
#
_entry.id   AF-A0A7Y0BIP0-F1
#
_cell.length_a   1.000
_cell.length_b   1.000
_cell.length_c   1.000
_cell.angle_alpha   90.00
_cell.angle_beta   90.00
_cell.angle_gamma   90.00
#
_symmetry.space_group_name_H-M   'P 1'
#
loop_
_entity.id
_entity.type
_entity.pdbx_description
1 polymer ?
#
loop_
_entity_poly.entity_id
_entity_poly.type
_entity_poly.pdbx_seq_one_letter_code
_entity_poly.pdbx_strand_id
1 'polypeptide(L)'
;MNDLLLAVDPAHGYAEFARLPGTFMWWLRSGSTSVDMLSLGAAVHETNHKIDSALRNLCTADGLARFFAEGQVYVTDISRNDKLANYSIAGETYPTSLKSSRGFRYDLYVTAAASSNGNDLSILLDELNAYTGGANLEVKLFSNPTYSTLTTRADADAGGMVDFMLFLQAYLQAARLNHPATYTTLQAQVRTKAFIQFAWTRAERVLAAAYPYSTAASPSNAARIPVDVLRAVYSGEFLRELDLLGIVHKAPADWALTYLQ
;
A
#
# COMPACT_ATOMS: atom_id res chain seq x y z
N MET A 1 26.80 -16.37 -4.12
CA MET A 1 25.92 -15.22 -4.41
C MET A 1 25.04 -15.00 -3.20
N ASN A 2 25.07 -13.81 -2.61
CA ASN A 2 24.17 -13.45 -1.52
C ASN A 2 22.83 -13.01 -2.15
N ASP A 3 21.73 -13.64 -1.73
CA ASP A 3 20.37 -13.31 -2.20
C ASP A 3 19.99 -11.92 -1.65
N LEU A 4 19.80 -10.95 -2.55
CA LEU A 4 19.56 -9.54 -2.20
C LEU A 4 18.28 -9.38 -1.37
N LEU A 5 17.20 -10.08 -1.73
CA LEU A 5 15.94 -10.00 -0.98
C LEU A 5 16.07 -10.66 0.38
N LEU A 6 16.77 -11.80 0.47
CA LEU A 6 17.04 -12.42 1.77
C LEU A 6 17.84 -11.49 2.70
N ALA A 7 18.80 -10.74 2.14
CA ALA A 7 19.64 -9.83 2.90
C ALA A 7 18.91 -8.53 3.31
N VAL A 8 17.98 -8.04 2.48
CA VAL A 8 17.35 -6.73 2.66
C VAL A 8 15.94 -6.81 3.22
N ASP A 9 15.09 -7.72 2.74
CA ASP A 9 13.70 -7.89 3.18
C ASP A 9 13.30 -9.37 3.35
N PRO A 10 13.86 -10.07 4.35
CA PRO A 10 13.65 -11.50 4.54
C PRO A 10 12.19 -11.87 4.87
N ALA A 11 11.44 -10.95 5.48
CA ALA A 11 10.11 -11.22 6.01
C ALA A 11 8.99 -11.04 4.97
N HIS A 12 9.16 -10.16 3.99
CA HIS A 12 8.13 -9.90 2.99
C HIS A 12 8.64 -10.18 1.57
N GLY A 13 9.48 -9.32 0.98
CA GLY A 13 9.97 -9.51 -0.39
C GLY A 13 10.61 -10.89 -0.60
N TYR A 14 11.52 -11.34 0.27
CA TYR A 14 12.07 -12.69 0.13
C TYR A 14 11.00 -13.77 0.25
N ALA A 15 10.07 -13.63 1.20
CA ALA A 15 9.03 -14.62 1.46
C ALA A 15 8.02 -14.75 0.29
N GLU A 16 7.76 -13.66 -0.44
CA GLU A 16 6.96 -13.68 -1.68
C GLU A 16 7.62 -14.56 -2.74
N PHE A 17 8.91 -14.31 -2.99
CA PHE A 17 9.62 -14.96 -4.08
C PHE A 17 10.20 -16.33 -3.74
N ALA A 18 10.44 -16.64 -2.46
CA ALA A 18 10.90 -17.95 -2.01
C ALA A 18 9.92 -19.09 -2.35
N ARG A 19 8.66 -18.73 -2.66
CA ARG A 19 7.60 -19.65 -3.08
C ARG A 19 7.64 -19.98 -4.57
N LEU A 20 8.45 -19.29 -5.36
CA LEU A 20 8.59 -19.51 -6.80
C LEU A 20 9.79 -20.41 -7.13
N PRO A 21 9.75 -21.19 -8.23
CA PRO A 21 10.88 -22.02 -8.65
C PRO A 21 12.17 -21.20 -8.76
N GLY A 22 13.30 -21.76 -8.37
CA GLY A 22 14.58 -21.03 -8.31
C GLY A 22 15.04 -20.36 -9.62
N THR A 23 14.50 -20.78 -10.77
CA THR A 23 14.71 -20.18 -12.09
C THR A 23 14.02 -18.84 -12.29
N PHE A 24 12.89 -18.59 -11.62
CA PHE A 24 12.16 -17.33 -11.69
C PHE A 24 12.95 -16.15 -11.07
N MET A 25 13.81 -16.47 -10.10
CA MET A 25 14.61 -15.52 -9.32
C MET A 25 16.04 -15.33 -9.82
N TRP A 26 16.40 -15.97 -10.93
CA TRP A 26 17.80 -16.01 -11.38
C TRP A 26 18.38 -14.60 -11.61
N TRP A 27 17.61 -13.68 -12.19
CA TRP A 27 18.03 -12.29 -12.44
C TRP A 27 18.24 -11.46 -11.15
N LEU A 28 17.47 -11.76 -10.10
CA LEU A 28 17.64 -11.15 -8.75
C LEU A 28 18.83 -11.73 -7.98
N ARG A 29 19.21 -12.98 -8.28
CA ARG A 29 20.29 -13.70 -7.59
C ARG A 29 21.65 -13.55 -8.25
N SER A 30 21.72 -13.19 -9.53
CA SER A 30 22.96 -13.23 -10.31
C SER A 30 23.88 -12.02 -10.13
N GLY A 31 23.62 -11.12 -9.17
CA GLY A 31 24.48 -9.94 -8.92
C GLY A 31 24.64 -9.04 -10.15
N SER A 32 23.65 -9.07 -11.05
CA SER A 32 23.70 -8.41 -12.34
C SER A 32 23.61 -6.89 -12.15
N THR A 33 24.46 -6.14 -12.83
CA THR A 33 24.40 -4.67 -12.94
C THR A 33 23.19 -4.18 -13.76
N SER A 34 22.18 -5.03 -13.99
CA SER A 34 20.93 -4.71 -14.67
C SER A 34 19.70 -4.76 -13.75
N VAL A 35 19.90 -4.99 -12.44
CA VAL A 35 18.81 -4.84 -11.47
C VAL A 35 18.65 -3.35 -11.17
N ASP A 36 17.52 -2.80 -11.57
CA ASP A 36 17.12 -1.44 -11.20
C ASP A 36 16.07 -1.46 -10.07
N MET A 37 16.03 -0.39 -9.28
CA MET A 37 15.15 -0.30 -8.12
C MET A 37 13.67 -0.31 -8.51
N LEU A 38 13.34 0.34 -9.62
CA LEU A 38 11.98 0.47 -10.11
C LEU A 38 11.39 -0.91 -10.46
N SER A 39 12.16 -1.74 -11.15
CA SER A 39 11.81 -3.10 -11.54
C SER A 39 11.73 -4.03 -10.33
N LEU A 40 12.58 -3.82 -9.32
CA LEU A 40 12.56 -4.60 -8.09
C LEU A 40 11.33 -4.28 -7.22
N GLY A 41 11.04 -2.99 -7.01
CA GLY A 41 9.83 -2.53 -6.31
C GLY A 41 8.56 -2.98 -7.02
N ALA A 42 8.47 -2.73 -8.33
CA ALA A 42 7.36 -3.21 -9.16
C ALA A 42 7.22 -4.73 -9.14
N ALA A 43 8.32 -5.49 -9.15
CA ALA A 43 8.24 -6.95 -9.06
C ALA A 43 7.67 -7.43 -7.71
N VAL A 44 8.06 -6.82 -6.59
CA VAL A 44 7.46 -7.10 -5.26
C VAL A 44 5.97 -6.74 -5.28
N HIS A 45 5.64 -5.52 -5.70
CA HIS A 45 4.26 -5.03 -5.79
C HIS A 45 3.36 -5.96 -6.62
N GLU A 46 3.76 -6.27 -7.85
CA GLU A 46 2.98 -7.14 -8.75
C GLU A 46 2.93 -8.59 -8.28
N THR A 47 3.99 -9.08 -7.62
CA THR A 47 4.01 -10.44 -7.06
C THR A 47 3.05 -10.55 -5.88
N ASN A 48 2.93 -9.53 -5.02
CA ASN A 48 1.93 -9.47 -3.98
C ASN A 48 0.51 -9.67 -4.57
N HIS A 49 0.16 -8.92 -5.61
CA HIS A 49 -1.13 -9.07 -6.31
C HIS A 49 -1.37 -10.49 -6.83
N LYS A 50 -0.35 -11.15 -7.39
CA LYS A 50 -0.49 -12.53 -7.86
C LYS A 50 -0.70 -13.52 -6.73
N ILE A 51 -0.02 -13.34 -5.60
CA ILE A 51 -0.21 -14.18 -4.40
C ILE A 51 -1.63 -13.99 -3.87
N ASP A 52 -2.09 -12.75 -3.72
CA ASP A 52 -3.41 -12.43 -3.16
C ASP A 52 -4.55 -12.93 -4.06
N SER A 53 -4.39 -12.78 -5.38
CA SER A 53 -5.31 -13.36 -6.37
C SER A 53 -5.33 -14.89 -6.32
N ALA A 54 -4.17 -15.55 -6.19
CA ALA A 54 -4.11 -17.01 -6.07
C ALA A 54 -4.78 -17.49 -4.76
N LEU A 55 -4.50 -16.83 -3.64
CA LEU A 55 -5.10 -17.13 -2.35
C LEU A 55 -6.62 -16.97 -2.37
N ARG A 56 -7.14 -15.93 -3.03
CA ARG A 56 -8.59 -15.69 -3.17
C ARG A 56 -9.26 -16.68 -4.13
N ASN A 57 -8.63 -17.03 -5.25
CA ASN A 57 -9.31 -17.63 -6.40
C ASN A 57 -8.98 -19.10 -6.63
N LEU A 58 -7.79 -19.56 -6.25
CA LEU A 58 -7.27 -20.88 -6.59
C LEU A 58 -7.12 -21.79 -5.37
N CYS A 59 -6.77 -21.20 -4.23
CA CYS A 59 -6.43 -21.99 -3.04
C CYS A 59 -7.64 -22.28 -2.13
N THR A 60 -8.76 -21.57 -2.28
CA THR A 60 -9.90 -21.65 -1.35
C THR A 60 -11.24 -21.48 -2.05
N ALA A 61 -12.29 -22.17 -1.56
CA ALA A 61 -13.63 -22.18 -2.15
C ALA A 61 -14.63 -21.19 -1.51
N ASP A 62 -14.26 -20.51 -0.41
CA ASP A 62 -15.19 -19.64 0.34
C ASP A 62 -15.33 -18.22 -0.25
N GLY A 63 -14.50 -17.87 -1.24
CA GLY A 63 -14.58 -16.60 -1.97
C GLY A 63 -14.18 -15.37 -1.14
N LEU A 64 -13.62 -15.56 0.06
CA LEU A 64 -13.15 -14.48 0.92
C LEU A 64 -11.83 -13.90 0.40
N ALA A 65 -11.68 -12.58 0.48
CA ALA A 65 -10.43 -11.91 0.17
C ALA A 65 -9.36 -12.27 1.20
N ARG A 66 -8.14 -12.52 0.69
CA ARG A 66 -6.97 -12.93 1.46
C ARG A 66 -5.78 -12.13 0.99
N PHE A 67 -5.00 -11.67 1.94
CA PHE A 67 -3.84 -10.84 1.71
C PHE A 67 -2.61 -11.48 2.34
N PHE A 68 -1.53 -11.58 1.59
CA PHE A 68 -0.23 -11.99 2.06
C PHE A 68 0.58 -10.77 2.48
N ALA A 69 1.10 -10.77 3.69
CA ALA A 69 1.98 -9.71 4.16
C ALA A 69 2.91 -10.23 5.26
N GLU A 70 4.18 -9.79 5.23
CA GLU A 70 5.18 -10.15 6.25
C GLU A 70 5.24 -11.65 6.59
N GLY A 71 5.13 -12.52 5.57
CA GLY A 71 5.21 -13.97 5.73
C GLY A 71 3.90 -14.63 6.20
N GLN A 72 2.85 -13.86 6.44
CA GLN A 72 1.56 -14.32 6.96
C GLN A 72 0.43 -14.13 5.95
N VAL A 73 -0.64 -14.92 6.11
CA VAL A 73 -1.88 -14.76 5.33
C VAL A 73 -2.96 -14.21 6.25
N TYR A 74 -3.55 -13.10 5.83
CA TYR A 74 -4.66 -12.44 6.49
C TYR A 74 -5.94 -12.73 5.72
N VAL A 75 -6.93 -13.31 6.39
CA VAL A 75 -8.26 -13.56 5.81
C VAL A 75 -9.19 -12.43 6.25
N THR A 76 -9.90 -11.79 5.33
CA THR A 76 -10.89 -10.76 5.66
C THR A 76 -12.32 -11.29 5.60
N ASP A 77 -13.29 -10.44 5.91
CA ASP A 77 -14.71 -10.77 5.75
C ASP A 77 -15.25 -10.40 4.37
N ILE A 78 -14.44 -9.74 3.52
CA ILE A 78 -14.87 -9.30 2.20
C ILE A 78 -15.04 -10.51 1.29
N SER A 79 -16.26 -10.72 0.80
CA SER A 79 -16.58 -11.75 -0.19
C SER A 79 -16.90 -11.14 -1.55
N ARG A 80 -16.76 -11.94 -2.63
CA ARG A 80 -17.22 -11.54 -3.98
C ARG A 80 -18.73 -11.25 -4.04
N ASN A 81 -19.51 -11.76 -3.10
CA ASN A 81 -20.95 -11.59 -3.04
C ASN A 81 -21.36 -10.44 -2.12
N ASP A 82 -20.41 -9.79 -1.45
CA ASP A 82 -20.72 -8.67 -0.58
C ASP A 82 -21.20 -7.50 -1.43
N LYS A 83 -22.29 -6.87 -1.00
CA LYS A 83 -22.84 -5.66 -1.62
C LYS A 83 -22.17 -4.41 -1.06
N LEU A 84 -20.84 -4.46 -0.87
CA LEU A 84 -20.08 -3.25 -0.55
C LEU A 84 -20.09 -2.34 -1.78
N ALA A 85 -20.21 -1.04 -1.54
CA ALA A 85 -20.08 -0.06 -2.61
C ALA A 85 -18.68 -0.16 -3.24
N ASN A 86 -18.65 0.10 -4.54
CA ASN A 86 -17.44 0.06 -5.34
C ASN A 86 -16.35 0.96 -4.76
N TYR A 87 -15.07 0.60 -4.87
CA TYR A 87 -14.02 1.40 -4.26
C TYR A 87 -13.99 2.84 -4.82
N SER A 88 -14.37 3.05 -6.09
CA SER A 88 -14.31 4.35 -6.76
C SER A 88 -15.15 5.45 -6.08
N ILE A 89 -16.05 5.09 -5.15
CA ILE A 89 -16.75 6.07 -4.32
C ILE A 89 -15.79 6.93 -3.50
N ALA A 90 -14.52 6.51 -3.32
CA ALA A 90 -13.48 7.36 -2.75
C ALA A 90 -13.41 8.75 -3.43
N GLY A 91 -13.70 8.82 -4.74
CA GLY A 91 -13.73 10.08 -5.48
C GLY A 91 -14.81 11.06 -5.03
N GLU A 92 -15.86 10.62 -4.33
CA GLU A 92 -16.96 11.46 -3.84
C GLU A 92 -16.50 12.42 -2.73
N THR A 93 -15.53 11.99 -1.91
CA THR A 93 -15.03 12.72 -0.74
C THR A 93 -13.55 13.07 -0.83
N TYR A 94 -12.82 12.53 -1.82
CA TYR A 94 -11.43 12.89 -2.06
C TYR A 94 -11.27 14.42 -2.27
N PRO A 95 -10.26 15.06 -1.65
CA PRO A 95 -10.13 16.52 -1.69
C PRO A 95 -9.99 17.06 -3.11
N THR A 96 -10.87 17.97 -3.51
CA THR A 96 -10.88 18.55 -4.87
C THR A 96 -9.55 19.20 -5.24
N SER A 97 -8.88 19.86 -4.28
CA SER A 97 -7.56 20.48 -4.49
C SER A 97 -6.46 19.48 -4.83
N LEU A 98 -6.61 18.20 -4.46
CA LEU A 98 -5.64 17.14 -4.73
C LEU A 98 -5.96 16.35 -6.01
N LYS A 99 -7.17 16.51 -6.59
CA LYS A 99 -7.55 15.82 -7.84
C LYS A 99 -6.75 16.33 -9.04
N SER A 100 -6.54 17.64 -9.11
CA SER A 100 -5.88 18.30 -10.25
C SER A 100 -4.34 18.29 -10.17
N SER A 101 -3.75 18.13 -8.98
CA SER A 101 -2.30 18.17 -8.77
C SER A 101 -1.59 16.82 -8.97
N ARG A 102 -2.33 15.71 -9.06
CA ARG A 102 -1.79 14.33 -9.02
C ARG A 102 -2.42 13.39 -10.06
N GLY A 103 -2.85 13.93 -11.20
CA GLY A 103 -3.65 13.27 -12.23
C GLY A 103 -3.37 11.78 -12.44
N PHE A 104 -2.12 11.32 -12.51
CA PHE A 104 -1.85 9.92 -12.84
C PHE A 104 -2.46 8.87 -11.88
N ARG A 105 -2.21 8.90 -10.56
CA ARG A 105 -2.71 7.83 -9.66
C ARG A 105 -4.19 7.97 -9.35
N TYR A 106 -4.68 9.19 -9.11
CA TYR A 106 -6.11 9.42 -8.92
C TYR A 106 -6.90 9.05 -10.18
N ASP A 107 -6.43 9.41 -11.38
CA ASP A 107 -7.14 9.06 -12.61
C ASP A 107 -7.07 7.55 -12.88
N LEU A 108 -5.93 6.91 -12.62
CA LEU A 108 -5.77 5.46 -12.80
C LEU A 108 -6.60 4.65 -11.81
N TYR A 109 -6.57 5.03 -10.53
CA TYR A 109 -7.10 4.23 -9.42
C TYR A 109 -8.34 4.83 -8.77
N VAL A 110 -9.00 5.83 -9.33
CA VAL A 110 -10.31 6.30 -8.85
C VAL A 110 -11.20 6.54 -10.05
N THR A 111 -10.75 7.38 -10.98
CA THR A 111 -11.54 7.73 -12.16
C THR A 111 -11.74 6.54 -13.11
N ALA A 112 -10.65 5.89 -13.54
CA ALA A 112 -10.72 4.80 -14.51
C ALA A 112 -11.44 3.56 -13.93
N ALA A 113 -11.25 3.29 -12.65
CA ALA A 113 -11.83 2.13 -12.01
C ALA A 113 -13.34 2.17 -11.85
N ALA A 114 -13.96 3.35 -11.85
CA ALA A 114 -15.41 3.51 -11.90
C ALA A 114 -16.05 2.70 -13.04
N SER A 115 -15.30 2.49 -14.14
CA SER A 115 -15.73 1.72 -15.31
C SER A 115 -15.29 0.24 -15.32
N SER A 116 -14.57 -0.20 -14.29
CA SER A 116 -13.96 -1.54 -14.25
C SER A 116 -14.82 -2.56 -13.50
N ASN A 117 -14.81 -3.82 -13.97
CA ASN A 117 -15.54 -4.93 -13.34
C ASN A 117 -14.91 -5.42 -12.02
N GLY A 118 -13.72 -4.92 -11.65
CA GLY A 118 -12.98 -5.30 -10.44
C GLY A 118 -13.03 -4.27 -9.32
N ASN A 119 -13.91 -3.29 -9.39
CA ASN A 119 -13.92 -2.11 -8.52
C ASN A 119 -14.51 -2.40 -7.12
N ASP A 120 -13.96 -3.34 -6.34
CA ASP A 120 -14.39 -3.66 -4.97
C ASP A 120 -13.37 -3.19 -3.92
N LEU A 121 -13.78 -3.12 -2.63
CA LEU A 121 -12.90 -2.73 -1.53
C LEU A 121 -11.65 -3.62 -1.41
N SER A 122 -11.73 -4.90 -1.80
CA SER A 122 -10.56 -5.77 -1.70
C SER A 122 -9.44 -5.34 -2.64
N ILE A 123 -9.74 -4.73 -3.78
CA ILE A 123 -8.71 -4.13 -4.65
C ILE A 123 -8.05 -2.93 -3.98
N LEU A 124 -8.81 -2.04 -3.33
CA LEU A 124 -8.23 -0.92 -2.61
C LEU A 124 -7.28 -1.38 -1.49
N LEU A 125 -7.64 -2.45 -0.79
CA LEU A 125 -6.81 -3.05 0.26
C LEU A 125 -5.61 -3.82 -0.31
N ASP A 126 -5.76 -4.48 -1.46
CA ASP A 126 -4.70 -5.16 -2.20
C ASP A 126 -3.61 -4.18 -2.61
N GLU A 127 -4.00 -3.06 -3.23
CA GLU A 127 -3.09 -1.99 -3.64
C GLU A 127 -2.41 -1.32 -2.45
N LEU A 128 -3.14 -1.02 -1.37
CA LEU A 128 -2.51 -0.50 -0.15
C LEU A 128 -1.46 -1.48 0.39
N ASN A 129 -1.76 -2.79 0.38
CA ASN A 129 -0.82 -3.82 0.85
C ASN A 129 0.41 -3.92 -0.06
N ALA A 130 0.21 -3.97 -1.38
CA ALA A 130 1.26 -4.09 -2.38
C ALA A 130 2.18 -2.86 -2.39
N TYR A 131 1.61 -1.65 -2.38
CA TYR A 131 2.40 -0.41 -2.26
C TYR A 131 3.15 -0.32 -0.93
N THR A 132 2.53 -0.74 0.18
CA THR A 132 3.25 -0.79 1.47
C THR A 132 4.39 -1.81 1.44
N GLY A 133 4.21 -2.92 0.73
CA GLY A 133 5.23 -3.93 0.48
C GLY A 133 6.43 -3.43 -0.31
N GLY A 134 6.17 -2.85 -1.47
CA GLY A 134 7.16 -2.19 -2.31
C GLY A 134 7.91 -1.09 -1.54
N ALA A 135 7.19 -0.16 -0.92
CA ALA A 135 7.76 0.94 -0.16
C ALA A 135 8.67 0.46 0.99
N ASN A 136 8.27 -0.62 1.69
CA ASN A 136 9.08 -1.20 2.76
C ASN A 136 10.41 -1.77 2.23
N LEU A 137 10.39 -2.44 1.08
CA LEU A 137 11.60 -2.92 0.41
C LEU A 137 12.48 -1.73 0.00
N GLU A 138 11.90 -0.72 -0.65
CA GLU A 138 12.59 0.49 -1.12
C GLU A 138 13.33 1.18 0.03
N VAL A 139 12.63 1.42 1.16
CA VAL A 139 13.21 2.06 2.35
C VAL A 139 14.35 1.23 2.95
N LYS A 140 14.20 -0.09 3.01
CA LYS A 140 15.28 -0.98 3.48
C LYS A 140 16.48 -0.95 2.53
N LEU A 141 16.24 -0.88 1.22
CA LEU A 141 17.30 -0.72 0.22
C LEU A 141 18.04 0.59 0.43
N PHE A 142 17.38 1.72 0.67
CA PHE A 142 18.05 3.02 0.88
C PHE A 142 19.09 3.00 2.01
N SER A 143 18.85 2.21 3.05
CA SER A 143 19.78 2.03 4.16
C SER A 143 20.93 1.05 3.85
N ASN A 144 20.85 0.29 2.75
CA ASN A 144 21.79 -0.76 2.39
C ASN A 144 22.87 -0.26 1.42
N PRO A 145 24.15 -0.65 1.60
CA PRO A 145 25.23 -0.29 0.67
C PRO A 145 24.97 -0.64 -0.81
N THR A 146 24.19 -1.70 -1.06
CA THR A 146 23.81 -2.16 -2.41
C THR A 146 22.98 -1.14 -3.17
N TYR A 147 22.30 -0.23 -2.48
CA TYR A 147 21.56 0.85 -3.15
C TYR A 147 22.45 1.69 -4.08
N SER A 148 23.71 1.90 -3.68
CA SER A 148 24.68 2.64 -4.49
C SER A 148 25.04 1.94 -5.81
N THR A 149 24.78 0.64 -5.92
CA THR A 149 25.11 -0.16 -7.11
C THR A 149 23.93 -0.36 -8.06
N LEU A 150 22.73 0.12 -7.71
CA LEU A 150 21.54 0.04 -8.57
C LEU A 150 21.60 1.08 -9.71
N THR A 151 21.22 0.67 -10.92
CA THR A 151 21.33 1.47 -12.17
C THR A 151 20.32 2.61 -12.24
N THR A 152 19.09 2.41 -11.77
CA THR A 152 18.07 3.45 -11.66
C THR A 152 17.59 3.55 -10.22
N ARG A 153 17.49 4.79 -9.73
CA ARG A 153 17.09 5.15 -8.37
C ARG A 153 15.90 6.10 -8.43
N ALA A 154 14.75 5.57 -8.81
CA ALA A 154 13.49 6.30 -8.78
C ALA A 154 12.50 5.46 -7.98
N ASP A 155 11.79 6.12 -7.06
CA ASP A 155 10.87 5.52 -6.11
C ASP A 155 9.45 6.03 -6.39
N ALA A 156 8.52 5.10 -6.42
CA ALA A 156 7.11 5.40 -6.59
C ALA A 156 6.25 4.77 -5.48
N ASP A 157 6.74 3.74 -4.75
CA ASP A 157 5.84 2.97 -3.91
C ASP A 157 5.57 3.66 -2.58
N ALA A 158 6.55 4.36 -2.00
CA ALA A 158 6.31 5.14 -0.78
C ALA A 158 5.29 6.27 -1.02
N GLY A 159 5.33 6.90 -2.20
CA GLY A 159 4.32 7.86 -2.61
C GLY A 159 2.96 7.23 -2.91
N GLY A 160 2.94 6.09 -3.60
CA GLY A 160 1.71 5.33 -3.87
C GLY A 160 1.02 4.86 -2.59
N MET A 161 1.78 4.37 -1.62
CA MET A 161 1.29 3.97 -0.30
C MET A 161 0.52 5.11 0.38
N VAL A 162 1.06 6.34 0.36
CA VAL A 162 0.39 7.52 0.94
C VAL A 162 -0.89 7.89 0.19
N ASP A 163 -0.87 7.80 -1.14
CA ASP A 163 -2.08 8.01 -1.95
C ASP A 163 -3.17 7.00 -1.58
N PHE A 164 -2.82 5.72 -1.40
CA PHE A 164 -3.75 4.66 -1.02
C PHE A 164 -4.25 4.75 0.42
N MET A 165 -3.44 5.28 1.35
CA MET A 165 -3.93 5.66 2.69
C MET A 165 -5.07 6.68 2.59
N LEU A 166 -4.92 7.71 1.74
CA LEU A 166 -5.96 8.71 1.53
C LEU A 166 -7.17 8.13 0.78
N PHE A 167 -6.97 7.29 -0.24
CA PHE A 167 -8.07 6.62 -0.93
C PHE A 167 -8.89 5.75 0.01
N LEU A 168 -8.26 5.05 0.96
CA LEU A 168 -8.96 4.30 1.99
C LEU A 168 -9.81 5.21 2.87
N GLN A 169 -9.26 6.28 3.43
CA GLN A 169 -10.03 7.18 4.29
C GLN A 169 -11.16 7.88 3.51
N ALA A 170 -10.91 8.29 2.26
CA ALA A 170 -11.94 8.85 1.40
C ALA A 170 -13.05 7.83 1.10
N TYR A 171 -12.70 6.58 0.79
CA TYR A 171 -13.67 5.49 0.64
C TYR A 171 -14.52 5.32 1.90
N LEU A 172 -13.90 5.30 3.09
CA LEU A 172 -14.60 5.17 4.37
C LEU A 172 -15.56 6.35 4.62
N GLN A 173 -15.11 7.58 4.34
CA GLN A 173 -15.93 8.78 4.47
C GLN A 173 -17.12 8.75 3.51
N ALA A 174 -16.90 8.37 2.24
CA ALA A 174 -17.95 8.25 1.24
C ALA A 174 -18.94 7.13 1.64
N ALA A 175 -18.43 6.00 2.12
CA ALA A 175 -19.26 4.91 2.63
C ALA A 175 -20.15 5.40 3.78
N ARG A 176 -19.60 6.17 4.72
CA ARG A 176 -20.36 6.70 5.86
C ARG A 176 -21.42 7.72 5.45
N LEU A 177 -21.08 8.65 4.55
CA LEU A 177 -21.95 9.76 4.18
C LEU A 177 -23.01 9.38 3.14
N ASN A 178 -22.61 8.62 2.13
CA ASN A 178 -23.39 8.42 0.92
C ASN A 178 -23.84 6.96 0.72
N HIS A 179 -23.16 5.98 1.35
CA HIS A 179 -23.44 4.55 1.19
C HIS A 179 -23.60 3.81 2.54
N PRO A 180 -24.56 4.20 3.40
CA PRO A 180 -24.62 3.77 4.81
C PRO A 180 -24.75 2.25 5.01
N ALA A 181 -25.29 1.51 4.04
CA ALA A 181 -25.33 0.04 4.08
C ALA A 181 -23.93 -0.58 3.98
N THR A 182 -23.07 -0.03 3.12
CA THR A 182 -21.65 -0.39 3.02
C THR A 182 -20.96 -0.12 4.35
N TYR A 183 -21.16 1.07 4.90
CA TYR A 183 -20.52 1.45 6.17
C TYR A 183 -20.94 0.56 7.34
N THR A 184 -22.25 0.27 7.46
CA THR A 184 -22.78 -0.64 8.48
C THR A 184 -22.15 -2.02 8.37
N THR A 185 -22.00 -2.52 7.14
CA THR A 185 -21.35 -3.82 6.89
C THR A 185 -19.90 -3.78 7.34
N LEU A 186 -19.14 -2.75 6.97
CA LEU A 186 -17.73 -2.59 7.36
C LEU A 186 -17.55 -2.50 8.88
N GLN A 187 -18.45 -1.83 9.60
CA GLN A 187 -18.42 -1.77 11.06
C GLN A 187 -18.54 -3.17 11.70
N ALA A 188 -19.29 -4.08 11.08
CA ALA A 188 -19.46 -5.45 11.55
C ALA A 188 -18.34 -6.41 11.11
N GLN A 189 -17.55 -6.06 10.09
CA GLN A 189 -16.48 -6.92 9.55
C GLN A 189 -15.20 -6.88 10.41
N VAL A 190 -15.16 -7.71 11.46
CA VAL A 190 -14.05 -7.78 12.41
C VAL A 190 -12.71 -8.08 11.75
N ARG A 191 -12.64 -9.06 10.84
CA ARG A 191 -11.39 -9.46 10.18
C ARG A 191 -10.94 -8.44 9.15
N THR A 192 -11.87 -7.80 8.44
CA THR A 192 -11.53 -6.70 7.52
C THR A 192 -10.92 -5.52 8.27
N LYS A 193 -11.52 -5.10 9.40
CA LYS A 193 -10.96 -4.03 10.25
C LYS A 193 -9.60 -4.42 10.83
N ALA A 194 -9.41 -5.67 11.24
CA ALA A 194 -8.12 -6.15 11.71
C ALA A 194 -7.03 -6.08 10.62
N PHE A 195 -7.38 -6.38 9.37
CA PHE A 195 -6.45 -6.23 8.25
C PHE A 195 -6.15 -4.75 7.95
N ILE A 196 -7.17 -3.88 7.95
CA ILE A 196 -6.97 -2.43 7.82
C ILE A 196 -6.02 -1.91 8.90
N GLN A 197 -6.22 -2.31 10.15
CA GLN A 197 -5.32 -1.96 11.26
C GLN A 197 -3.88 -2.38 10.97
N PHE A 198 -3.68 -3.62 10.54
CA PHE A 198 -2.36 -4.14 10.20
C PHE A 198 -1.71 -3.32 9.07
N ALA A 199 -2.43 -3.13 7.96
CA ALA A 199 -1.93 -2.40 6.80
C ALA A 199 -1.59 -0.94 7.16
N TRP A 200 -2.44 -0.28 7.94
CA TRP A 200 -2.24 1.09 8.40
C TRP A 200 -0.99 1.21 9.27
N THR A 201 -0.87 0.37 10.31
CA THR A 201 0.31 0.36 11.19
C THR A 201 1.59 0.04 10.41
N ARG A 202 1.51 -0.84 9.41
CA ARG A 202 2.64 -1.14 8.53
C ARG A 202 3.05 0.07 7.70
N ALA A 203 2.10 0.76 7.07
CA ALA A 203 2.36 1.98 6.31
C ALA A 203 2.98 3.10 7.17
N GLU A 204 2.50 3.27 8.40
CA GLU A 204 3.07 4.22 9.36
C GLU A 204 4.52 3.90 9.75
N ARG A 205 4.86 2.61 9.92
CA ARG A 205 6.24 2.18 10.17
C ARG A 205 7.14 2.50 8.97
N VAL A 206 6.66 2.24 7.75
CA VAL A 206 7.39 2.54 6.51
C VAL A 206 7.60 4.05 6.36
N LEU A 207 6.56 4.87 6.60
CA LEU A 207 6.66 6.33 6.56
C LEU A 207 7.71 6.88 7.54
N ALA A 208 7.73 6.37 8.77
CA ALA A 208 8.72 6.78 9.76
C ALA A 208 10.14 6.41 9.32
N ALA A 209 10.34 5.20 8.76
CA ALA A 209 11.63 4.75 8.26
C ALA A 209 12.07 5.48 6.97
N ALA A 210 11.11 5.94 6.15
CA ALA A 210 11.37 6.67 4.91
C ALA A 210 11.88 8.10 5.15
N TYR A 211 11.59 8.69 6.31
CA TYR A 211 11.81 10.13 6.55
C TYR A 211 13.24 10.62 6.26
N PRO A 212 14.31 9.95 6.71
CA PRO A 212 15.67 10.38 6.40
C PRO A 212 15.97 10.48 4.90
N TYR A 213 15.24 9.70 4.08
CA TYR A 213 15.42 9.60 2.64
C TYR A 213 14.47 10.49 1.84
N SER A 214 13.47 11.10 2.47
CA SER A 214 12.45 11.93 1.84
C SER A 214 12.64 13.44 2.05
N THR A 215 13.67 13.85 2.81
CA THR A 215 13.93 15.27 3.07
C THR A 215 14.64 15.93 1.89
N ALA A 216 14.43 17.23 1.71
CA ALA A 216 15.21 18.04 0.76
C ALA A 216 16.72 18.07 1.06
N ALA A 217 17.11 17.69 2.29
CA ALA A 217 18.51 17.53 2.70
C ALA A 217 19.13 16.19 2.28
N SER A 218 18.31 15.20 1.88
CA SER A 218 18.81 13.96 1.28
C SER A 218 19.27 14.24 -0.17
N PRO A 219 20.53 13.98 -0.53
CA PRO A 219 21.10 14.31 -1.85
C PRO A 219 20.32 13.74 -3.04
N SER A 220 19.48 12.73 -2.83
CA SER A 220 18.65 12.09 -3.86
C SER A 220 17.15 12.23 -3.64
N ASN A 221 16.69 12.67 -2.46
CA ASN A 221 15.27 12.64 -2.03
C ASN A 221 14.56 11.37 -2.55
N ALA A 222 15.14 10.22 -2.18
CA ALA A 222 14.83 8.96 -2.84
C ALA A 222 13.38 8.53 -2.61
N ALA A 223 12.85 8.61 -1.38
CA ALA A 223 11.54 8.07 -1.00
C ALA A 223 10.30 8.91 -1.39
N ARG A 224 10.48 9.99 -2.17
CA ARG A 224 9.46 10.96 -2.64
C ARG A 224 8.07 10.85 -1.99
N ILE A 225 7.91 11.45 -0.82
CA ILE A 225 6.63 11.48 -0.10
C ILE A 225 5.76 12.66 -0.55
N PRO A 226 4.49 12.44 -0.95
CA PRO A 226 3.56 13.52 -1.28
C PRO A 226 3.05 14.19 0.01
N VAL A 227 3.80 15.17 0.52
CA VAL A 227 3.50 15.83 1.81
C VAL A 227 2.12 16.51 1.83
N ASP A 228 1.64 17.00 0.70
CA ASP A 228 0.29 17.54 0.53
C ASP A 228 -0.80 16.50 0.79
N VAL A 229 -0.61 15.28 0.26
CA VAL A 229 -1.49 14.14 0.48
C VAL A 229 -1.37 13.63 1.91
N LEU A 230 -0.14 13.51 2.42
CA LEU A 230 0.11 13.10 3.81
C LEU A 230 -0.56 14.05 4.82
N ARG A 231 -0.55 15.36 4.54
CA ARG A 231 -1.27 16.34 5.36
C ARG A 231 -2.79 16.10 5.35
N ALA A 232 -3.35 15.67 4.23
CA ALA A 232 -4.77 15.29 4.18
C ALA A 232 -5.02 13.98 4.96
N VAL A 233 -4.17 12.97 4.80
CA VAL A 233 -4.24 11.69 5.53
C VAL A 233 -4.33 11.91 7.04
N TYR A 234 -3.50 12.81 7.57
CA TYR A 234 -3.48 13.19 8.99
C TYR A 234 -4.30 14.44 9.31
N SER A 235 -5.26 14.82 8.47
CA SER A 235 -6.23 15.85 8.86
C SER A 235 -7.27 15.26 9.81
N GLY A 236 -7.82 16.09 10.70
CA GLY A 236 -8.88 15.65 11.62
C GLY A 236 -10.12 15.10 10.92
N GLU A 237 -10.40 15.56 9.69
CA GLU A 237 -11.50 15.05 8.87
C GLU A 237 -11.29 13.58 8.48
N PHE A 238 -10.13 13.22 7.93
CA PHE A 238 -9.87 11.86 7.46
C PHE A 238 -9.47 10.90 8.59
N LEU A 239 -8.78 11.36 9.63
CA LEU A 239 -8.45 10.53 10.80
C LEU A 239 -9.71 10.05 11.53
N ARG A 240 -10.77 10.89 11.56
CA ARG A 240 -12.05 10.52 12.15
C ARG A 240 -12.61 9.22 11.58
N GLU A 241 -12.41 8.93 10.30
CA GLU A 241 -12.94 7.71 9.69
C GLU A 241 -12.24 6.45 10.20
N LEU A 242 -10.98 6.56 10.62
CA LEU A 242 -10.23 5.50 11.30
C LEU A 242 -10.70 5.35 12.75
N ASP A 243 -10.86 6.47 13.47
CA ASP A 243 -11.38 6.50 14.84
C ASP A 243 -12.75 5.80 14.93
N LEU A 244 -13.66 6.10 14.00
CA LEU A 244 -15.01 5.54 13.97
C LEU A 244 -15.05 4.03 13.69
N LEU A 245 -13.98 3.47 13.10
CA LEU A 245 -13.80 2.03 12.93
C LEU A 245 -12.96 1.39 14.04
N GLY A 246 -12.42 2.18 14.98
CA GLY A 246 -11.54 1.72 16.04
C GLY A 246 -10.15 1.33 15.53
N ILE A 247 -9.70 1.92 14.42
CA ILE A 247 -8.35 1.73 13.89
C ILE A 247 -7.41 2.70 14.60
N VAL A 248 -6.44 2.16 15.33
CA VAL A 248 -5.38 2.92 15.99
C VAL A 248 -4.42 3.46 14.95
N HIS A 249 -4.13 4.75 15.04
CA HIS A 249 -3.21 5.46 14.15
C HIS A 249 -2.37 6.47 14.93
N LYS A 250 -1.29 6.93 14.32
CA LYS A 250 -0.50 8.07 14.79
C LYS A 250 -1.30 9.38 14.69
N ALA A 251 -1.04 10.29 15.61
CA ALA A 251 -1.59 11.63 15.59
C ALA A 251 -0.76 12.55 14.67
N PRO A 252 -1.31 13.70 14.24
CA PRO A 252 -0.54 14.68 13.45
C PRO A 252 0.74 15.14 14.17
N ALA A 253 0.68 15.24 15.50
CA ALA A 253 1.81 15.62 16.34
C ALA A 253 3.00 14.64 16.26
N ASP A 254 2.75 13.35 15.98
CA ASP A 254 3.81 12.36 15.78
C ASP A 254 4.65 12.64 14.53
N TRP A 255 4.12 13.44 13.60
CA TRP A 255 4.77 13.82 12.35
C TRP A 255 5.26 15.27 12.33
N ALA A 256 5.02 16.02 13.41
CA ALA A 256 5.33 17.46 13.48
C ALA A 256 6.84 17.74 13.39
N LEU A 257 7.69 16.80 13.81
CA LEU A 257 9.14 16.91 13.66
C LEU A 257 9.65 16.37 12.33
N THR A 258 8.79 15.76 11.52
CA THR A 258 9.15 15.10 10.26
C THR A 258 8.51 15.76 9.06
N TYR A 259 7.34 15.27 8.63
CA TYR A 259 6.69 15.66 7.39
C TYR A 259 5.69 16.81 7.54
N LEU A 260 5.13 16.99 8.75
CA LEU A 260 4.04 17.92 9.01
C LEU A 260 4.49 19.11 9.88
N GLN A 261 5.71 19.59 9.61
CA GLN A 261 6.25 20.84 10.16
C GLN A 261 5.41 22.04 9.73
#